data_AF-A0A1H9CB87-F1
#
_entry.id   AF-A0A1H9CB87-F1
#
_cell.length_a   1.000
_cell.length_b   1.000
_cell.length_c   1.000
_cell.angle_alpha   90.00
_cell.angle_beta   90.00
_cell.angle_gamma   90.00
#
_symmetry.space_group_name_H-M   'P 1'
#
loop_
_entity.id
_entity.type
_entity.pdbx_description
1 polymer ?
#
loop_
_entity_poly.entity_id
_entity_poly.type
_entity_poly.pdbx_seq_one_letter_code
_entity_poly.pdbx_strand_id
1 'polypeptide(L)'
;MSSDANGPNRLHLRVERSKRALDALSEEISTWMRVRRTEKEFKRLVRQLGVLEVMLISMAERLRIEFAAVESFTEDGAGYERCRELDRSVANLRRVFHWYLNKYEQRRDPRFAAVLRGADEVVRSCWTPSDNAELVRTAPLCFIDNSPEAFTVRRCVVPAELKVKSDLLLADLIAELPIPVILLPETAVREAWWLVLAAHEAGHQVQDDFDLGTVVSGALADAAGPHAVAWQRWSREAFADAYSVVMVGHAAAWAIDELQHASPERMLVADGGYPPPLLRTELLRELARQLGIDVPEHDGGELAEERKALPSIAAALLATPVGDRPLADLRSPDALGLTGRRRSWSGQLTSNAPMITPVNTRFAPRTLIGAGVDSYLALLSRGRHEQASLVHHNLITALAGSGGEGVLAPAPRPVLQALADRLADRLLAG
;
A
#
# COMPACT_ATOMS: atom_id res chain seq x y z
N MET A 1 2.56 70.75 6.15
CA MET A 1 3.63 69.75 5.91
C MET A 1 2.93 68.44 5.61
N SER A 2 2.85 68.09 4.33
CA SER A 2 2.18 66.89 3.81
C SER A 2 2.95 65.65 4.27
N SER A 3 2.28 64.74 4.98
CA SER A 3 2.85 63.46 5.41
C SER A 3 2.70 62.42 4.29
N ASP A 4 3.43 62.61 3.19
CA ASP A 4 3.55 61.60 2.13
C ASP A 4 4.72 60.66 2.43
N ALA A 5 4.54 59.85 3.46
CA ALA A 5 5.37 58.66 3.69
C ALA A 5 4.49 57.41 3.63
N ASN A 6 3.67 57.31 2.58
CA ASN A 6 2.89 56.12 2.26
C ASN A 6 3.79 55.07 1.59
N GLY A 7 4.84 54.66 2.31
CA GLY A 7 5.64 53.50 1.93
C GLY A 7 4.76 52.25 1.94
N PRO A 8 5.00 51.27 1.07
CA PRO A 8 4.21 50.05 1.03
C PRO A 8 4.18 49.40 2.42
N ASN A 9 2.97 49.11 2.93
CA ASN A 9 2.76 48.46 4.21
C ASN A 9 3.65 47.20 4.28
N ARG A 10 4.52 47.12 5.29
CA ARG A 10 5.50 46.02 5.44
C ARG A 10 4.81 44.67 5.54
N LEU A 11 3.64 44.61 6.20
CA LEU A 11 2.82 43.42 6.27
C LEU A 11 2.30 43.02 4.88
N HIS A 12 1.85 43.98 4.07
CA HIS A 12 1.41 43.70 2.70
C HIS A 12 2.53 43.10 1.85
N LEU A 13 3.74 43.68 1.88
CA LEU A 13 4.91 43.09 1.19
C LEU A 13 5.25 41.68 1.67
N ARG A 14 5.06 41.41 2.97
CA ARG A 14 5.26 40.10 3.58
C ARG A 14 4.23 39.08 3.09
N VAL A 15 2.94 39.44 3.07
CA VAL A 15 1.85 38.61 2.55
C VAL A 15 2.07 38.31 1.06
N GLU A 16 2.41 39.33 0.25
CA GLU A 16 2.70 39.17 -1.18
C GLU A 16 3.89 38.24 -1.46
N ARG A 17 4.89 38.21 -0.57
CA ARG A 17 5.99 37.24 -0.66
C ARG A 17 5.50 35.80 -0.39
N SER A 18 4.64 35.61 0.60
CA SER A 18 4.07 34.30 0.92
C SER A 18 3.12 33.79 -0.16
N LYS A 19 2.22 34.66 -0.67
CA LYS A 19 1.32 34.35 -1.79
C LYS A 19 2.09 33.88 -3.02
N ARG A 20 3.15 34.61 -3.41
CA ARG A 20 4.04 34.18 -4.52
C ARG A 20 4.68 32.82 -4.29
N ALA A 21 5.05 32.47 -3.06
CA ALA A 21 5.61 31.16 -2.76
C ALA A 21 4.57 30.03 -2.88
N LEU A 22 3.33 30.28 -2.48
CA LEU A 22 2.20 29.37 -2.62
C LEU A 22 1.77 29.20 -4.10
N ASP A 23 1.76 30.28 -4.87
CA ASP A 23 1.45 30.24 -6.30
C ASP A 23 2.52 29.48 -7.08
N ALA A 24 3.79 29.71 -6.79
CA ALA A 24 4.89 28.94 -7.38
C ALA A 24 4.76 27.43 -7.08
N LEU A 25 4.38 27.06 -5.86
CA LEU A 25 4.15 25.66 -5.49
C LEU A 25 2.94 25.07 -6.23
N SER A 26 1.86 25.83 -6.37
CA SER A 26 0.64 25.37 -7.06
C SER A 26 0.89 25.15 -8.56
N GLU A 27 1.67 26.02 -9.18
CA GLU A 27 2.12 25.87 -10.57
C GLU A 27 3.03 24.64 -10.72
N GLU A 28 3.97 24.44 -9.79
CA GLU A 28 4.83 23.25 -9.77
C GLU A 28 4.00 21.96 -9.72
N ILE A 29 3.02 21.87 -8.81
CA ILE A 29 2.10 20.73 -8.67
C ILE A 29 1.34 20.51 -9.99
N SER A 30 0.68 21.53 -10.51
CA SER A 30 -0.18 21.43 -11.70
C SER A 30 0.62 21.04 -12.94
N THR A 31 1.79 21.65 -13.13
CA THR A 31 2.67 21.33 -14.26
C THR A 31 3.21 19.90 -14.15
N TRP A 32 3.63 19.45 -12.96
CA TRP A 32 4.08 18.08 -12.78
C TRP A 32 2.96 17.06 -13.07
N MET A 33 1.76 17.27 -12.52
CA MET A 33 0.59 16.40 -12.75
C MET A 33 0.22 16.32 -14.23
N ARG A 34 0.15 17.47 -14.91
CA ARG A 34 -0.17 17.57 -16.33
C ARG A 34 0.81 16.79 -17.21
N VAL A 35 2.12 16.93 -16.95
CA VAL A 35 3.14 16.20 -17.69
C VAL A 35 2.99 14.69 -17.47
N ARG A 36 2.94 14.24 -16.21
CA ARG A 36 2.92 12.80 -15.89
C ARG A 36 1.67 12.07 -16.38
N ARG A 37 0.52 12.72 -16.43
CA ARG A 37 -0.71 12.10 -16.96
C ARG A 37 -0.62 11.70 -18.44
N THR A 38 0.30 12.31 -19.20
CA THR A 38 0.49 12.01 -20.63
C THR A 38 1.54 10.93 -20.88
N GLU A 39 2.32 10.55 -19.87
CA GLU A 39 3.41 9.59 -19.99
C GLU A 39 2.88 8.15 -19.88
N LYS A 40 3.42 7.26 -20.72
CA LYS A 40 3.00 5.86 -20.80
C LYS A 40 3.25 5.11 -19.48
N GLU A 41 4.30 5.47 -18.76
CA GLU A 41 4.73 4.91 -17.48
C GLU A 41 3.67 5.12 -16.39
N PHE A 42 2.88 6.19 -16.49
CA PHE A 42 1.86 6.57 -15.52
C PHE A 42 0.44 6.25 -15.98
N LYS A 43 0.25 5.59 -17.13
CA LYS A 43 -1.08 5.28 -17.69
C LYS A 43 -2.01 4.62 -16.67
N ARG A 44 -1.49 3.69 -15.85
CA ARG A 44 -2.25 2.99 -14.80
C ARG A 44 -2.61 3.89 -13.60
N LEU A 45 -1.88 4.98 -13.42
CA LEU A 45 -1.92 5.84 -12.23
C LEU A 45 -2.60 7.18 -12.50
N VAL A 46 -3.03 7.45 -13.73
CA VAL A 46 -3.64 8.73 -14.14
C VAL A 46 -4.75 9.19 -13.19
N ARG A 47 -5.60 8.27 -12.73
CA ARG A 47 -6.67 8.61 -11.78
C ARG A 47 -6.17 8.88 -10.36
N GLN A 48 -5.13 8.20 -9.88
CA GLN A 48 -4.48 8.57 -8.62
C GLN A 48 -3.87 9.97 -8.73
N LEU A 49 -3.16 10.27 -9.82
CA LEU A 49 -2.65 11.63 -10.08
C LEU A 49 -3.81 12.66 -10.14
N GLY A 50 -4.97 12.26 -10.67
CA GLY A 50 -6.25 12.97 -10.58
C GLY A 50 -6.61 13.38 -9.15
N VAL A 51 -6.74 12.36 -8.31
CA VAL A 51 -7.12 12.49 -6.91
C VAL A 51 -6.11 13.35 -6.14
N LEU A 52 -4.82 13.10 -6.33
CA LEU A 52 -3.75 13.83 -5.65
C LEU A 52 -3.75 15.32 -6.02
N GLU A 53 -3.89 15.65 -7.30
CA GLU A 53 -3.96 17.04 -7.77
C GLU A 53 -5.13 17.78 -7.12
N VAL A 54 -6.35 17.21 -7.19
CA VAL A 54 -7.54 17.84 -6.61
C VAL A 54 -7.32 18.17 -5.13
N MET A 55 -6.72 17.25 -4.37
CA MET A 55 -6.44 17.52 -2.97
C MET A 55 -5.40 18.60 -2.75
N LEU A 56 -4.23 18.48 -3.38
CA LEU A 56 -3.12 19.40 -3.16
C LEU A 56 -3.51 20.83 -3.58
N ILE A 57 -4.25 20.96 -4.68
CA ILE A 57 -4.78 22.24 -5.15
C ILE A 57 -5.84 22.77 -4.21
N SER A 58 -6.76 21.95 -3.70
CA SER A 58 -7.75 22.40 -2.71
C SER A 58 -7.10 22.91 -1.41
N MET A 59 -6.06 22.21 -0.93
CA MET A 59 -5.26 22.67 0.22
C MET A 59 -4.57 24.01 -0.08
N ALA A 60 -4.04 24.19 -1.30
CA ALA A 60 -3.45 25.45 -1.73
C ALA A 60 -4.49 26.58 -1.81
N GLU A 61 -5.66 26.34 -2.38
CA GLU A 61 -6.75 27.33 -2.44
C GLU A 61 -7.19 27.76 -1.05
N ARG A 62 -7.28 26.82 -0.10
CA ARG A 62 -7.61 27.17 1.28
C ARG A 62 -6.55 28.09 1.90
N LEU A 63 -5.26 27.82 1.68
CA LEU A 63 -4.19 28.70 2.12
C LEU A 63 -4.26 30.09 1.47
N ARG A 64 -4.66 30.20 0.20
CA ARG A 64 -4.85 31.52 -0.47
C ARG A 64 -5.92 32.35 0.21
N ILE A 65 -7.05 31.73 0.58
CA ILE A 65 -8.14 32.38 1.31
C ILE A 65 -7.61 32.92 2.65
N GLU A 66 -6.84 32.11 3.38
CA GLU A 66 -6.27 32.52 4.66
C GLU A 66 -5.25 33.66 4.50
N PHE A 67 -4.40 33.65 3.47
CA PHE A 67 -3.49 34.76 3.19
C PHE A 67 -4.22 36.06 2.84
N ALA A 68 -5.34 35.99 2.11
CA ALA A 68 -6.18 37.15 1.83
C ALA A 68 -6.79 37.73 3.13
N ALA A 69 -7.17 36.86 4.08
CA ALA A 69 -7.67 37.32 5.37
C ALA A 69 -6.61 38.08 6.19
N VAL A 70 -5.32 37.74 6.05
CA VAL A 70 -4.23 38.47 6.75
C VAL A 70 -4.12 39.93 6.31
N GLU A 71 -4.52 40.26 5.09
CA GLU A 71 -4.48 41.65 4.59
C GLU A 71 -5.42 42.59 5.34
N SER A 72 -6.40 42.02 6.08
CA SER A 72 -7.32 42.78 6.92
C SER A 72 -6.78 43.09 8.32
N PHE A 73 -5.60 42.58 8.70
CA PHE A 73 -5.03 42.81 10.02
C PHE A 73 -4.58 44.27 10.16
N THR A 74 -5.02 44.91 11.24
CA THR A 74 -4.65 46.28 11.59
C THR A 74 -3.37 46.37 12.40
N GLU A 75 -2.99 45.28 13.08
CA GLU A 75 -1.76 45.16 13.86
C GLU A 75 -0.72 44.33 13.11
N ASP A 76 0.39 44.96 12.73
CA ASP A 76 1.49 44.31 12.00
C ASP A 76 1.99 43.05 12.71
N GLY A 77 2.14 43.08 14.04
CA GLY A 77 2.65 41.95 14.82
C GLY A 77 1.85 40.67 14.64
N ALA A 78 0.53 40.75 14.85
CA ALA A 78 -0.39 39.63 14.69
C ALA A 78 -0.46 39.15 13.24
N GLY A 79 -0.42 40.06 12.26
CA GLY A 79 -0.38 39.71 10.84
C GLY A 79 0.89 38.94 10.46
N TYR A 80 2.04 39.32 11.01
CA TYR A 80 3.31 38.63 10.81
C TYR A 80 3.34 37.25 11.46
N GLU A 81 2.75 37.10 12.65
CA GLU A 81 2.56 35.80 13.32
C GLU A 81 1.73 34.87 12.46
N ARG A 82 0.56 35.32 12.01
CA ARG A 82 -0.30 34.53 11.12
C ARG A 82 0.40 34.17 9.81
N CYS A 83 1.16 35.07 9.21
CA CYS A 83 1.99 34.76 8.03
C CYS A 83 3.02 33.65 8.32
N ARG A 84 3.63 33.61 9.51
CA ARG A 84 4.58 32.54 9.87
C ARG A 84 3.90 31.19 10.00
N GLU A 85 2.69 31.14 10.55
CA GLU A 85 1.89 29.92 10.63
C GLU A 85 1.56 29.41 9.22
N LEU A 86 1.00 30.28 8.38
CA LEU A 86 0.63 29.91 7.01
C LEU A 86 1.84 29.48 6.17
N ASP A 87 3.01 30.10 6.35
CA ASP A 87 4.25 29.66 5.70
C ASP A 87 4.67 28.24 6.14
N ARG A 88 4.45 27.87 7.41
CA ARG A 88 4.68 26.49 7.88
C ARG A 88 3.72 25.52 7.19
N SER A 89 2.45 25.90 7.05
CA SER A 89 1.46 25.14 6.29
C SER A 89 1.86 24.98 4.81
N VAL A 90 2.36 26.04 4.15
CA VAL A 90 2.90 25.97 2.78
C VAL A 90 4.10 25.00 2.70
N ALA A 91 5.00 25.05 3.67
CA ALA A 91 6.13 24.12 3.74
C ALA A 91 5.68 22.66 3.92
N ASN A 92 4.67 22.42 4.76
CA ASN A 92 4.08 21.09 4.95
C ASN A 92 3.38 20.58 3.69
N LEU A 93 2.61 21.43 2.98
CA LEU A 93 2.02 21.08 1.69
C LEU A 93 3.09 20.67 0.67
N ARG A 94 4.19 21.43 0.59
CA ARG A 94 5.34 21.10 -0.27
C ARG A 94 5.95 19.75 0.08
N ARG A 95 6.13 19.45 1.38
CA ARG A 95 6.66 18.15 1.85
C ARG A 95 5.76 16.99 1.42
N VAL A 96 4.44 17.12 1.55
CA VAL A 96 3.48 16.10 1.09
C VAL A 96 3.59 15.90 -0.42
N PHE A 97 3.63 16.98 -1.20
CA PHE A 97 3.78 16.91 -2.65
C PHE A 97 5.08 16.18 -3.04
N HIS A 98 6.22 16.60 -2.50
CA HIS A 98 7.52 16.00 -2.82
C HIS A 98 7.63 14.54 -2.34
N TRP A 99 6.95 14.17 -1.26
CA TRP A 99 6.90 12.78 -0.80
C TRP A 99 6.23 11.84 -1.80
N TYR A 100 5.10 12.25 -2.40
CA TYR A 100 4.48 11.49 -3.48
C TYR A 100 5.28 11.58 -4.77
N LEU A 101 5.78 12.76 -5.13
CA LEU A 101 6.61 12.96 -6.32
C LEU A 101 7.75 11.94 -6.33
N ASN A 102 8.49 11.81 -5.23
CA ASN A 102 9.62 10.88 -5.13
C ASN A 102 9.21 9.42 -5.37
N LYS A 103 8.00 9.01 -4.97
CA LYS A 103 7.48 7.64 -5.19
C LYS A 103 7.03 7.41 -6.63
N TYR A 104 6.36 8.40 -7.20
CA TYR A 104 5.95 8.36 -8.61
C TYR A 104 7.16 8.35 -9.55
N GLU A 105 8.18 9.17 -9.29
CA GLU A 105 9.37 9.27 -10.14
C GLU A 105 10.20 7.98 -10.20
N GLN A 106 10.06 7.05 -9.23
CA GLN A 106 10.71 5.74 -9.33
C GLN A 106 10.31 4.96 -10.59
N ARG A 107 9.14 5.25 -11.19
CA ARG A 107 8.69 4.62 -12.45
C ARG A 107 9.47 5.08 -13.67
N ARG A 108 10.23 6.18 -13.56
CA ARG A 108 11.15 6.68 -14.58
C ARG A 108 12.59 6.21 -14.36
N ASP A 109 12.91 5.71 -13.18
CA ASP A 109 14.22 5.12 -12.89
C ASP A 109 14.31 3.71 -13.52
N PRO A 110 15.24 3.46 -14.46
CA PRO A 110 15.38 2.14 -15.09
C PRO A 110 15.59 0.99 -14.10
N ARG A 111 16.11 1.27 -12.90
CA ARG A 111 16.32 0.28 -11.83
C ARG A 111 15.01 -0.24 -11.25
N PHE A 112 13.98 0.61 -11.17
CA PHE A 112 12.72 0.27 -10.48
C PHE A 112 11.53 0.16 -11.42
N ALA A 113 11.60 0.76 -12.61
CA ALA A 113 10.46 0.91 -13.51
C ALA A 113 9.78 -0.42 -13.85
N ALA A 114 10.54 -1.48 -14.11
CA ALA A 114 9.99 -2.77 -14.49
C ALA A 114 9.32 -3.50 -13.30
N VAL A 115 10.00 -3.55 -12.16
CA VAL A 115 9.46 -4.18 -10.93
C VAL A 115 8.22 -3.43 -10.43
N LEU A 116 8.21 -2.10 -10.44
CA LEU A 116 7.07 -1.31 -9.99
C LEU A 116 5.86 -1.44 -10.92
N ARG A 117 6.07 -1.57 -12.24
CA ARG A 117 4.96 -1.92 -13.15
C ARG A 117 4.35 -3.28 -12.83
N GLY A 118 5.20 -4.27 -12.52
CA GLY A 118 4.71 -5.58 -12.09
C GLY A 118 3.96 -5.51 -10.76
N ALA A 119 4.49 -4.76 -9.80
CA ALA A 119 3.86 -4.55 -8.50
C ALA A 119 2.50 -3.85 -8.61
N ASP A 120 2.41 -2.81 -9.44
CA ASP A 120 1.17 -2.08 -9.71
C ASP A 120 0.08 -3.04 -10.23
N GLU A 121 0.43 -4.01 -11.09
CA GLU A 121 -0.52 -5.02 -11.56
C GLU A 121 -0.91 -6.05 -10.48
N VAL A 122 0.03 -6.48 -9.63
CA VAL A 122 -0.26 -7.37 -8.49
C VAL A 122 -1.20 -6.67 -7.52
N VAL A 123 -0.86 -5.47 -7.07
CA VAL A 123 -1.70 -4.66 -6.18
C VAL A 123 -3.07 -4.45 -6.76
N ARG A 124 -3.17 -4.09 -8.04
CA ARG A 124 -4.49 -3.91 -8.68
C ARG A 124 -5.31 -5.19 -8.63
N SER A 125 -4.69 -6.34 -8.93
CA SER A 125 -5.37 -7.63 -8.91
C SER A 125 -5.85 -8.02 -7.51
N CYS A 126 -5.12 -7.60 -6.47
CA CYS A 126 -5.43 -7.88 -5.07
C CYS A 126 -6.41 -6.85 -4.48
N TRP A 127 -6.29 -5.55 -4.77
CA TRP A 127 -7.09 -4.49 -4.15
C TRP A 127 -8.48 -4.33 -4.76
N THR A 128 -8.81 -4.97 -5.88
CA THR A 128 -10.11 -4.79 -6.56
C THR A 128 -11.11 -5.94 -6.28
N PRO A 129 -11.45 -6.30 -5.02
CA PRO A 129 -12.43 -7.35 -4.78
C PRO A 129 -13.87 -6.88 -5.03
N SER A 130 -14.14 -5.57 -5.05
CA SER A 130 -15.48 -5.04 -5.28
C SER A 130 -15.54 -4.14 -6.51
N ASP A 131 -16.46 -4.46 -7.43
CA ASP A 131 -17.00 -3.49 -8.39
C ASP A 131 -17.87 -2.42 -7.68
N ASN A 132 -17.78 -2.33 -6.35
CA ASN A 132 -18.49 -1.37 -5.53
C ASN A 132 -17.95 0.02 -5.82
N ALA A 133 -18.66 0.70 -6.72
CA ALA A 133 -18.37 2.05 -7.13
C ALA A 133 -18.33 3.01 -5.93
N GLU A 134 -18.94 2.68 -4.80
CA GLU A 134 -19.05 3.53 -3.60
C GLU A 134 -17.74 3.80 -2.88
N LEU A 135 -16.71 2.95 -3.05
CA LEU A 135 -15.40 3.20 -2.45
C LEU A 135 -14.75 4.43 -3.11
N VAL A 136 -14.55 5.47 -2.31
CA VAL A 136 -13.90 6.73 -2.71
C VAL A 136 -12.37 6.57 -2.82
N ARG A 137 -11.84 5.45 -2.33
CA ARG A 137 -10.41 5.24 -2.14
C ARG A 137 -9.73 4.70 -3.41
N THR A 138 -8.45 5.01 -3.55
CA THR A 138 -7.62 4.51 -4.65
C THR A 138 -6.83 3.29 -4.22
N ALA A 139 -6.50 2.39 -5.16
CA ALA A 139 -5.54 1.34 -4.88
C ALA A 139 -4.21 1.94 -4.39
N PRO A 140 -3.43 1.22 -3.58
CA PRO A 140 -2.20 1.76 -3.06
C PRO A 140 -1.12 1.94 -4.13
N LEU A 141 -0.27 2.95 -3.93
CA LEU A 141 0.92 3.21 -4.74
C LEU A 141 2.11 2.42 -4.22
N CYS A 142 2.64 1.50 -5.04
CA CYS A 142 3.88 0.80 -4.72
C CYS A 142 5.11 1.69 -4.91
N PHE A 143 6.10 1.54 -4.03
CA PHE A 143 7.45 2.10 -4.18
C PHE A 143 8.49 1.16 -3.55
N ILE A 144 9.75 1.26 -4.01
CA ILE A 144 10.91 0.56 -3.44
C ILE A 144 11.58 1.49 -2.42
N ASP A 145 12.07 0.91 -1.32
CA ASP A 145 12.92 1.61 -0.35
C ASP A 145 14.15 0.76 0.00
N ASN A 146 15.28 1.42 0.27
CA ASN A 146 16.59 0.80 0.52
C ASN A 146 16.83 0.53 2.02
N SER A 147 15.78 0.43 2.83
CA SER A 147 15.94 0.10 4.25
C SER A 147 16.59 -1.28 4.40
N PRO A 148 17.74 -1.42 5.09
CA PRO A 148 18.52 -2.65 5.16
C PRO A 148 17.88 -3.74 6.06
N GLU A 149 16.77 -3.44 6.73
CA GLU A 149 16.00 -4.39 7.52
C GLU A 149 14.84 -4.94 6.67
N ALA A 150 14.87 -6.24 6.37
CA ALA A 150 13.74 -6.96 5.79
C ALA A 150 12.65 -7.17 6.86
N PHE A 151 11.92 -6.11 7.24
CA PHE A 151 10.69 -6.22 8.03
C PHE A 151 9.63 -5.19 7.62
N THR A 152 8.38 -5.61 7.81
CA THR A 152 7.10 -5.01 7.45
C THR A 152 7.01 -3.51 7.76
N VAL A 153 7.05 -2.68 6.71
CA VAL A 153 6.58 -1.29 6.83
C VAL A 153 5.07 -1.33 6.72
N ARG A 154 4.41 -1.37 7.88
CA ARG A 154 2.96 -1.25 8.05
C ARG A 154 2.41 -0.13 7.14
N ARG A 155 1.18 -0.30 6.65
CA ARG A 155 0.30 0.82 6.28
C ARG A 155 0.52 1.96 7.27
N CYS A 156 0.89 3.15 6.80
CA CYS A 156 0.93 4.38 7.60
C CYS A 156 2.12 4.54 8.60
N VAL A 157 3.25 3.85 8.46
CA VAL A 157 4.47 4.38 9.12
C VAL A 157 5.09 5.45 8.23
N VAL A 158 4.88 6.71 8.62
CA VAL A 158 5.65 7.86 8.14
C VAL A 158 7.12 7.44 7.98
N PRO A 159 7.72 7.53 6.78
CA PRO A 159 9.12 7.19 6.59
C PRO A 159 9.99 7.91 7.63
N ALA A 160 11.09 7.30 8.06
CA ALA A 160 11.99 7.93 9.04
C ALA A 160 12.43 9.34 8.60
N GLU A 161 12.46 9.59 7.28
CA GLU A 161 12.74 10.88 6.65
C GLU A 161 11.67 11.96 6.89
N LEU A 162 10.45 11.56 7.23
CA LEU A 162 9.35 12.44 7.58
C LEU A 162 9.07 12.49 9.10
N LYS A 163 9.64 11.54 9.87
CA LYS A 163 9.64 11.56 11.34
C LYS A 163 10.66 12.58 11.86
N VAL A 164 10.34 13.87 11.76
CA VAL A 164 10.94 14.85 12.67
C VAL A 164 10.31 14.62 14.03
N LYS A 165 11.09 14.52 15.11
CA LYS A 165 10.64 14.26 16.51
C LYS A 165 9.57 15.26 17.03
N SER A 166 9.13 16.23 16.24
CA SER A 166 8.18 17.30 16.58
C SER A 166 6.89 17.35 15.73
N ASP A 167 6.70 16.52 14.69
CA ASP A 167 5.62 16.71 13.69
C ASP A 167 4.61 15.53 13.64
N LEU A 168 3.94 15.24 14.76
CA LEU A 168 2.82 14.28 14.82
C LEU A 168 1.71 14.63 13.81
N LEU A 169 1.50 15.91 13.55
CA LEU A 169 0.46 16.41 12.65
C LEU A 169 0.69 16.05 11.18
N LEU A 170 1.96 15.95 10.73
CA LEU A 170 2.26 15.48 9.38
C LEU A 170 2.02 13.97 9.24
N ALA A 171 2.22 13.22 10.31
CA ALA A 171 1.91 11.79 10.35
C ALA A 171 0.41 11.54 10.18
N ASP A 172 -0.40 12.26 10.96
CA ASP A 172 -1.86 12.17 10.91
C ASP A 172 -2.41 12.69 9.58
N LEU A 173 -1.77 13.70 8.98
CA LEU A 173 -2.11 14.17 7.63
C LEU A 173 -1.85 13.07 6.60
N ILE A 174 -0.70 12.39 6.66
CA ILE A 174 -0.33 11.31 5.73
C ILE A 174 -1.25 10.10 5.87
N ALA A 175 -1.65 9.77 7.09
CA ALA A 175 -2.60 8.70 7.38
C ALA A 175 -3.95 8.88 6.67
N GLU A 176 -4.34 10.14 6.42
CA GLU A 176 -5.62 10.49 5.79
C GLU A 176 -5.52 10.85 4.31
N LEU A 177 -4.32 10.76 3.72
CA LEU A 177 -4.17 10.96 2.28
C LEU A 177 -4.90 9.82 1.53
N PRO A 178 -5.55 10.12 0.40
CA PRO A 178 -6.47 9.24 -0.31
C PRO A 178 -5.75 8.16 -1.10
N ILE A 179 -4.45 8.33 -1.31
CA ILE A 179 -3.59 7.38 -2.03
C ILE A 179 -2.72 6.71 -0.99
N PRO A 180 -3.11 5.53 -0.49
CA PRO A 180 -2.25 4.79 0.39
C PRO A 180 -1.00 4.33 -0.37
N VAL A 181 0.04 3.97 0.36
CA VAL A 181 1.30 3.47 -0.23
C VAL A 181 1.60 2.07 0.26
N ILE A 182 2.29 1.29 -0.57
CA ILE A 182 2.90 0.00 -0.22
C ILE A 182 4.40 0.13 -0.46
N LEU A 183 5.17 -0.08 0.61
CA LEU A 183 6.62 -0.20 0.52
C LEU A 183 6.96 -1.65 0.17
N LEU A 184 7.79 -1.82 -0.85
CA LEU A 184 8.30 -3.13 -1.26
C LEU A 184 9.79 -3.22 -0.94
N PRO A 185 10.28 -4.42 -0.56
CA PRO A 185 11.68 -4.60 -0.21
C PRO A 185 12.57 -4.38 -1.44
N GLU A 186 13.78 -3.83 -1.24
CA GLU A 186 14.78 -3.70 -2.31
C GLU A 186 15.09 -5.04 -2.99
N THR A 187 15.03 -6.15 -2.24
CA THR A 187 15.21 -7.51 -2.77
C THR A 187 14.27 -7.80 -3.94
N ALA A 188 13.05 -7.24 -3.97
CA ALA A 188 12.12 -7.42 -5.09
C ALA A 188 12.66 -6.90 -6.43
N VAL A 189 13.62 -5.96 -6.41
CA VAL A 189 14.32 -5.46 -7.61
C VAL A 189 15.18 -6.54 -8.27
N ARG A 190 15.64 -7.54 -7.50
CA ARG A 190 16.49 -8.64 -7.99
C ARG A 190 15.77 -10.00 -7.98
N GLU A 191 14.69 -10.10 -7.21
CA GLU A 191 13.99 -11.35 -6.91
C GLU A 191 12.48 -11.07 -6.93
N ALA A 192 11.89 -11.11 -8.13
CA ALA A 192 10.56 -10.53 -8.35
C ALA A 192 9.43 -11.33 -7.69
N TRP A 193 9.71 -12.57 -7.26
CA TRP A 193 8.77 -13.38 -6.48
C TRP A 193 8.45 -12.74 -5.12
N TRP A 194 9.29 -11.84 -4.58
CA TRP A 194 8.97 -11.05 -3.38
C TRP A 194 7.83 -10.05 -3.56
N LEU A 195 7.41 -9.75 -4.80
CA LEU A 195 6.20 -8.97 -5.04
C LEU A 195 4.93 -9.65 -4.50
N VAL A 196 5.00 -10.93 -4.14
CA VAL A 196 3.93 -11.66 -3.45
C VAL A 196 3.48 -10.97 -2.15
N LEU A 197 4.39 -10.27 -1.46
CA LEU A 197 4.10 -9.53 -0.22
C LEU A 197 3.07 -8.41 -0.45
N ALA A 198 2.96 -7.88 -1.68
CA ALA A 198 1.96 -6.90 -2.01
C ALA A 198 0.52 -7.41 -1.78
N ALA A 199 0.29 -8.73 -1.78
CA ALA A 199 -1.01 -9.30 -1.47
C ALA A 199 -1.39 -9.16 0.02
N HIS A 200 -0.43 -9.34 0.93
CA HIS A 200 -0.63 -9.13 2.37
C HIS A 200 -0.88 -7.64 2.65
N GLU A 201 -0.05 -6.77 2.09
CA GLU A 201 -0.23 -5.33 2.25
C GLU A 201 -1.55 -4.84 1.66
N ALA A 202 -1.96 -5.36 0.49
CA ALA A 202 -3.29 -5.10 -0.05
C ALA A 202 -4.43 -5.62 0.85
N GLY A 203 -4.17 -6.65 1.66
CA GLY A 203 -5.10 -7.18 2.66
C GLY A 203 -5.36 -6.22 3.80
N HIS A 204 -4.30 -5.63 4.39
CA HIS A 204 -4.52 -4.47 5.26
C HIS A 204 -5.32 -3.41 4.51
N GLN A 205 -5.08 -3.29 3.19
CA GLN A 205 -5.66 -2.22 2.40
C GLN A 205 -7.18 -2.25 2.39
N VAL A 206 -7.66 -3.40 1.99
CA VAL A 206 -9.07 -3.77 2.00
C VAL A 206 -9.67 -3.70 3.40
N GLN A 207 -8.94 -4.10 4.46
CA GLN A 207 -9.48 -4.03 5.81
C GLN A 207 -9.92 -2.61 6.20
N ASP A 208 -9.05 -1.60 6.03
CA ASP A 208 -9.42 -0.23 6.42
C ASP A 208 -10.35 0.44 5.39
N ASP A 209 -10.39 -0.03 4.14
CA ASP A 209 -11.28 0.55 3.11
C ASP A 209 -12.72 0.11 3.31
N PHE A 210 -12.94 -1.07 3.89
CA PHE A 210 -14.25 -1.63 4.24
C PHE A 210 -14.58 -1.52 5.73
N ASP A 211 -13.75 -0.82 6.51
CA ASP A 211 -13.90 -0.66 7.97
C ASP A 211 -14.09 -1.99 8.73
N LEU A 212 -13.33 -3.01 8.32
CA LEU A 212 -13.50 -4.39 8.82
C LEU A 212 -12.78 -4.63 10.16
N GLY A 213 -12.08 -3.63 10.72
CA GLY A 213 -11.26 -3.80 11.92
C GLY A 213 -12.04 -4.38 13.10
N THR A 214 -13.16 -3.75 13.45
CA THR A 214 -14.01 -4.18 14.58
C THR A 214 -14.72 -5.51 14.27
N VAL A 215 -15.18 -5.69 13.03
CA VAL A 215 -15.89 -6.91 12.58
C VAL A 215 -14.98 -8.13 12.68
N VAL A 216 -13.76 -8.03 12.14
CA VAL A 216 -12.77 -9.10 12.21
C VAL A 216 -12.36 -9.36 13.66
N SER A 217 -12.05 -8.30 14.42
CA SER A 217 -11.64 -8.44 15.82
C SER A 217 -12.68 -9.17 16.67
N GLY A 218 -13.97 -8.84 16.51
CA GLY A 218 -15.08 -9.54 17.16
C GLY A 218 -15.20 -11.00 16.73
N ALA A 219 -15.18 -11.27 15.42
CA ALA A 219 -15.28 -12.64 14.89
C ALA A 219 -14.12 -13.54 15.37
N LEU A 220 -12.91 -12.99 15.47
CA LEU A 220 -11.76 -13.73 16.01
C LEU A 220 -11.86 -13.94 17.51
N ALA A 221 -12.39 -12.98 18.27
CA ALA A 221 -12.62 -13.14 19.70
C ALA A 221 -13.57 -14.32 19.98
N ASP A 222 -14.68 -14.39 19.23
CA ASP A 222 -15.68 -15.45 19.36
C ASP A 222 -15.10 -16.82 18.97
N ALA A 223 -14.30 -16.89 17.91
CA ALA A 223 -13.68 -18.12 17.43
C ALA A 223 -12.52 -18.62 18.30
N ALA A 224 -11.80 -17.71 18.98
CA ALA A 224 -10.61 -18.02 19.77
C ALA A 224 -10.89 -18.61 21.16
N GLY A 225 -12.10 -18.40 21.70
CA GLY A 225 -12.46 -18.81 23.06
C GLY A 225 -11.49 -18.24 24.12
N PRO A 226 -10.77 -19.08 24.90
CA PRO A 226 -9.84 -18.60 25.93
C PRO A 226 -8.74 -17.67 25.43
N HIS A 227 -8.40 -17.71 24.14
CA HIS A 227 -7.34 -16.89 23.53
C HIS A 227 -7.87 -15.60 22.87
N ALA A 228 -9.13 -15.22 23.13
CA ALA A 228 -9.80 -14.08 22.49
C ALA A 228 -8.98 -12.78 22.53
N VAL A 229 -8.42 -12.42 23.68
CA VAL A 229 -7.66 -11.17 23.85
C VAL A 229 -6.44 -11.12 22.92
N ALA A 230 -5.73 -12.25 22.77
CA ALA A 230 -4.56 -12.33 21.90
C ALA A 230 -4.97 -12.20 20.42
N TRP A 231 -6.00 -12.94 20.00
CA TRP A 231 -6.49 -12.89 18.62
C TRP A 231 -7.14 -11.57 18.24
N GLN A 232 -7.79 -10.87 19.18
CA GLN A 232 -8.25 -9.50 18.98
C GLN A 232 -7.08 -8.56 18.66
N ARG A 233 -5.98 -8.66 19.41
CA ARG A 233 -4.75 -7.87 19.19
C ARG A 233 -4.09 -8.20 17.86
N TRP A 234 -4.15 -9.45 17.41
CA TRP A 234 -3.56 -9.92 16.15
C TRP A 234 -4.49 -9.80 14.93
N SER A 235 -5.73 -9.34 15.13
CA SER A 235 -6.79 -9.38 14.10
C SER A 235 -6.42 -8.69 12.79
N ARG A 236 -5.68 -7.58 12.85
CA ARG A 236 -5.21 -6.85 11.67
C ARG A 236 -4.26 -7.69 10.81
N GLU A 237 -3.31 -8.38 11.44
CA GLU A 237 -2.31 -9.20 10.77
C GLU A 237 -2.93 -10.52 10.27
N ALA A 238 -3.76 -11.14 11.11
CA ALA A 238 -4.48 -12.36 10.75
C ALA A 238 -5.40 -12.17 9.53
N PHE A 239 -6.06 -11.01 9.42
CA PHE A 239 -6.84 -10.66 8.22
C PHE A 239 -5.97 -10.51 6.98
N ALA A 240 -4.86 -9.77 7.07
CA ALA A 240 -3.96 -9.58 5.94
C ALA A 240 -3.32 -10.89 5.46
N ASP A 241 -3.00 -11.79 6.40
CA ASP A 241 -2.57 -13.16 6.12
C ASP A 241 -3.64 -13.95 5.37
N ALA A 242 -4.86 -14.03 5.90
CA ALA A 242 -5.98 -14.70 5.23
C ALA A 242 -6.25 -14.12 3.84
N TYR A 243 -6.21 -12.79 3.72
CA TYR A 243 -6.38 -12.09 2.46
C TYR A 243 -5.32 -12.52 1.44
N SER A 244 -4.06 -12.54 1.84
CA SER A 244 -2.96 -12.94 0.97
C SER A 244 -3.08 -14.39 0.51
N VAL A 245 -3.49 -15.32 1.38
CA VAL A 245 -3.74 -16.73 0.99
C VAL A 245 -4.87 -16.83 -0.02
N VAL A 246 -5.97 -16.08 0.14
CA VAL A 246 -7.06 -16.06 -0.85
C VAL A 246 -6.59 -15.48 -2.19
N MET A 247 -5.70 -14.50 -2.18
CA MET A 247 -5.21 -13.85 -3.41
C MET A 247 -4.18 -14.71 -4.17
N VAL A 248 -3.18 -15.25 -3.48
CA VAL A 248 -1.99 -15.88 -4.10
C VAL A 248 -1.74 -17.32 -3.63
N GLY A 249 -2.63 -17.89 -2.84
CA GLY A 249 -2.54 -19.27 -2.36
C GLY A 249 -1.32 -19.50 -1.46
N HIS A 250 -0.72 -20.69 -1.58
CA HIS A 250 0.44 -21.08 -0.77
C HIS A 250 1.69 -20.19 -0.96
N ALA A 251 1.74 -19.36 -2.02
CA ALA A 251 2.85 -18.42 -2.22
C ALA A 251 2.92 -17.38 -1.08
N ALA A 252 1.78 -17.02 -0.49
CA ALA A 252 1.74 -16.19 0.71
C ALA A 252 2.37 -16.91 1.91
N ALA A 253 2.03 -18.19 2.11
CA ALA A 253 2.57 -18.99 3.20
C ALA A 253 4.10 -19.09 3.13
N TRP A 254 4.65 -19.34 1.95
CA TRP A 254 6.11 -19.34 1.75
C TRP A 254 6.74 -17.99 2.12
N ALA A 255 6.18 -16.88 1.64
CA ALA A 255 6.79 -15.57 1.87
C ALA A 255 6.82 -15.16 3.35
N ILE A 256 5.77 -15.49 4.10
CA ILE A 256 5.73 -15.24 5.54
C ILE A 256 6.68 -16.16 6.29
N ASP A 257 6.74 -17.44 5.92
CA ASP A 257 7.67 -18.40 6.52
C ASP A 257 9.12 -17.94 6.33
N GLU A 258 9.50 -17.55 5.11
CA GLU A 258 10.84 -17.04 4.79
C GLU A 258 11.20 -15.78 5.58
N LEU A 259 10.27 -14.82 5.71
CA LEU A 259 10.50 -13.57 6.45
C LEU A 259 10.65 -13.77 7.95
N GLN A 260 9.96 -14.78 8.50
CA GLN A 260 9.92 -14.98 9.93
C GLN A 260 10.86 -16.08 10.41
N HIS A 261 11.49 -16.81 9.48
CA HIS A 261 12.38 -17.91 9.81
C HIS A 261 13.48 -17.47 10.78
N ALA A 262 13.52 -18.11 11.95
CA ALA A 262 14.40 -17.76 13.04
C ALA A 262 14.74 -19.01 13.88
N SER A 263 15.51 -18.81 14.96
CA SER A 263 15.76 -19.90 15.91
C SER A 263 14.44 -20.42 16.52
N PRO A 264 14.36 -21.69 16.92
CA PRO A 264 13.14 -22.27 17.50
C PRO A 264 12.53 -21.44 18.64
N GLU A 265 13.36 -20.83 19.48
CA GLU A 265 12.90 -19.99 20.59
C GLU A 265 12.23 -18.71 20.09
N ARG A 266 12.79 -18.07 19.05
CA ARG A 266 12.20 -16.86 18.46
C ARG A 266 10.91 -17.16 17.71
N MET A 267 10.77 -18.36 17.16
CA MET A 267 9.55 -18.80 16.47
C MET A 267 8.34 -18.95 17.41
N LEU A 268 8.56 -19.02 18.73
CA LEU A 268 7.53 -19.19 19.76
C LEU A 268 7.11 -17.88 20.43
N VAL A 269 7.81 -16.77 20.18
CA VAL A 269 7.57 -15.50 20.86
C VAL A 269 6.79 -14.55 19.96
N ALA A 270 5.66 -14.06 20.47
CA ALA A 270 4.90 -12.98 19.83
C ALA A 270 5.69 -11.65 19.90
N ASP A 271 5.62 -10.86 18.84
CA ASP A 271 6.23 -9.53 18.81
C ASP A 271 5.17 -8.48 18.45
N GLY A 272 4.97 -7.49 19.32
CA GLY A 272 4.07 -6.37 19.06
C GLY A 272 2.65 -6.81 18.67
N GLY A 273 2.23 -6.48 17.45
CA GLY A 273 0.90 -6.80 16.92
C GLY A 273 0.79 -8.16 16.23
N TYR A 274 1.86 -8.96 16.23
CA TYR A 274 1.93 -10.21 15.48
C TYR A 274 1.77 -11.44 16.40
N PRO A 275 1.10 -12.51 15.92
CA PRO A 275 1.20 -13.83 16.56
C PRO A 275 2.65 -14.34 16.58
N PRO A 276 2.98 -15.32 17.44
CA PRO A 276 4.22 -16.08 17.32
C PRO A 276 4.39 -16.59 15.88
N PRO A 277 5.61 -16.48 15.28
CA PRO A 277 5.84 -16.94 13.91
C PRO A 277 5.35 -18.35 13.61
N LEU A 278 5.59 -19.31 14.51
CA LEU A 278 5.11 -20.67 14.32
C LEU A 278 3.57 -20.75 14.28
N LEU A 279 2.87 -19.99 15.14
CA LEU A 279 1.40 -19.94 15.12
C LEU A 279 0.89 -19.30 13.82
N ARG A 280 1.59 -18.28 13.32
CA ARG A 280 1.25 -17.59 12.07
C ARG A 280 1.42 -18.51 10.86
N THR A 281 2.52 -19.26 10.78
CA THR A 281 2.73 -20.27 9.72
C THR A 281 1.64 -21.34 9.76
N GLU A 282 1.27 -21.83 10.95
CA GLU A 282 0.19 -22.81 11.10
C GLU A 282 -1.19 -22.26 10.73
N LEU A 283 -1.48 -20.99 11.02
CA LEU A 283 -2.68 -20.32 10.54
C LEU A 283 -2.74 -20.29 9.00
N LEU A 284 -1.64 -19.90 8.33
CA LEU A 284 -1.57 -19.85 6.87
C LEU A 284 -1.78 -21.23 6.23
N ARG A 285 -1.24 -22.29 6.85
CA ARG A 285 -1.46 -23.68 6.44
C ARG A 285 -2.92 -24.09 6.60
N GLU A 286 -3.53 -23.77 7.74
CA GLU A 286 -4.92 -24.09 8.01
C GLU A 286 -5.89 -23.35 7.06
N LEU A 287 -5.64 -22.07 6.78
CA LEU A 287 -6.36 -21.29 5.76
C LEU A 287 -6.26 -21.95 4.38
N ALA A 288 -5.05 -22.35 3.98
CA ALA A 288 -4.80 -23.02 2.71
C ALA A 288 -5.55 -24.37 2.64
N ARG A 289 -5.52 -25.16 3.71
CA ARG A 289 -6.26 -26.44 3.81
C ARG A 289 -7.76 -26.25 3.64
N GLN A 290 -8.36 -25.26 4.32
CA GLN A 290 -9.79 -24.96 4.20
C GLN A 290 -10.18 -24.46 2.79
N LEU A 291 -9.24 -23.86 2.07
CA LEU A 291 -9.40 -23.46 0.68
C LEU A 291 -9.12 -24.60 -0.33
N GLY A 292 -8.82 -25.81 0.14
CA GLY A 292 -8.50 -26.97 -0.71
C GLY A 292 -7.13 -26.88 -1.39
N ILE A 293 -6.20 -26.13 -0.81
CA ILE A 293 -4.83 -26.00 -1.28
C ILE A 293 -3.97 -27.06 -0.59
N ASP A 294 -3.23 -27.80 -1.40
CA ASP A 294 -2.24 -28.75 -0.88
C ASP A 294 -1.04 -27.99 -0.33
N VAL A 295 -0.70 -28.25 0.94
CA VAL A 295 0.43 -27.62 1.63
C VAL A 295 1.27 -28.73 2.27
N PRO A 296 2.58 -28.78 2.01
CA PRO A 296 3.46 -29.81 2.57
C PRO A 296 3.35 -29.87 4.09
N GLU A 297 3.36 -31.05 4.69
CA GLU A 297 3.46 -31.22 6.15
C GLU A 297 4.76 -30.60 6.68
N HIS A 298 4.70 -30.00 7.88
CA HIS A 298 5.88 -29.54 8.61
C HIS A 298 5.81 -30.11 10.02
N ASP A 299 6.96 -30.50 10.56
CA ASP A 299 7.04 -31.08 11.89
C ASP A 299 6.81 -29.95 12.91
N GLY A 300 5.58 -29.89 13.44
CA GLY A 300 5.13 -28.78 14.28
C GLY A 300 5.79 -28.83 15.65
N GLY A 301 6.52 -27.77 16.02
CA GLY A 301 6.97 -27.54 17.39
C GLY A 301 5.82 -27.30 18.39
N GLU A 302 6.13 -27.27 19.68
CA GLU A 302 5.15 -27.18 20.78
C GLU A 302 4.39 -25.83 20.84
N LEU A 303 3.19 -25.79 20.26
CA LEU A 303 2.13 -24.78 20.47
C LEU A 303 0.76 -25.47 20.55
N ALA A 304 0.61 -26.41 21.47
CA ALA A 304 -0.51 -27.36 21.43
C ALA A 304 -1.90 -26.75 21.69
N GLU A 305 -2.02 -25.72 22.54
CA GLU A 305 -3.32 -25.17 22.95
C GLU A 305 -3.84 -24.10 21.99
N GLU A 306 -3.05 -23.08 21.63
CA GLU A 306 -3.44 -22.05 20.66
C GLU A 306 -3.76 -22.65 19.28
N ARG A 307 -3.07 -23.74 18.91
CA ARG A 307 -3.28 -24.47 17.65
C ARG A 307 -4.70 -25.04 17.56
N LYS A 308 -5.34 -25.39 18.67
CA LYS A 308 -6.72 -25.94 18.67
C LYS A 308 -7.74 -24.92 18.16
N ALA A 309 -7.49 -23.63 18.31
CA ALA A 309 -8.37 -22.57 17.84
C ALA A 309 -8.22 -22.29 16.34
N LEU A 310 -7.12 -22.71 15.70
CA LEU A 310 -6.81 -22.35 14.30
C LEU A 310 -7.91 -22.71 13.30
N PRO A 311 -8.56 -23.89 13.36
CA PRO A 311 -9.65 -24.20 12.42
C PRO A 311 -10.82 -23.23 12.52
N SER A 312 -11.24 -22.87 13.73
CA SER A 312 -12.32 -21.89 13.96
C SER A 312 -11.90 -20.49 13.54
N ILE A 313 -10.67 -20.10 13.83
CA ILE A 313 -10.10 -18.80 13.45
C ILE A 313 -10.03 -18.66 11.93
N ALA A 314 -9.49 -19.65 11.24
CA ALA A 314 -9.42 -19.66 9.78
C ALA A 314 -10.81 -19.61 9.15
N ALA A 315 -11.78 -20.36 9.69
CA ALA A 315 -13.16 -20.32 9.23
C ALA A 315 -13.79 -18.92 9.42
N ALA A 316 -13.56 -18.27 10.57
CA ALA A 316 -14.03 -16.91 10.84
C ALA A 316 -13.41 -15.87 9.89
N LEU A 317 -12.11 -15.97 9.61
CA LEU A 317 -11.44 -15.10 8.64
C LEU A 317 -12.01 -15.28 7.23
N LEU A 318 -12.14 -16.53 6.78
CA LEU A 318 -12.67 -16.86 5.45
C LEU A 318 -14.14 -16.46 5.26
N ALA A 319 -14.92 -16.47 6.35
CA ALA A 319 -16.31 -16.03 6.37
C ALA A 319 -16.47 -14.50 6.50
N THR A 320 -15.41 -13.75 6.76
CA THR A 320 -15.49 -12.29 6.94
C THR A 320 -16.05 -11.64 5.66
N PRO A 321 -17.12 -10.84 5.76
CA PRO A 321 -17.69 -10.17 4.59
C PRO A 321 -16.76 -9.04 4.12
N VAL A 322 -16.37 -9.09 2.85
CA VAL A 322 -15.63 -8.03 2.15
C VAL A 322 -16.55 -7.48 1.06
N GLY A 323 -17.27 -6.42 1.42
CA GLY A 323 -18.37 -5.91 0.60
C GLY A 323 -19.58 -6.84 0.68
N ASP A 324 -20.01 -7.36 -0.47
CA ASP A 324 -21.19 -8.21 -0.61
C ASP A 324 -20.90 -9.72 -0.54
N ARG A 325 -19.63 -10.09 -0.37
CA ARG A 325 -19.19 -11.49 -0.43
C ARG A 325 -18.24 -11.85 0.71
N PRO A 326 -18.23 -13.11 1.17
CA PRO A 326 -17.19 -13.63 2.06
C PRO A 326 -15.78 -13.52 1.45
N LEU A 327 -14.77 -13.36 2.29
CA LEU A 327 -13.36 -13.34 1.88
C LEU A 327 -13.00 -14.56 1.02
N ALA A 328 -13.45 -15.76 1.39
CA ALA A 328 -13.19 -16.99 0.64
C ALA A 328 -13.63 -16.96 -0.82
N ASP A 329 -14.63 -16.13 -1.17
CA ASP A 329 -15.22 -16.04 -2.51
C ASP A 329 -14.47 -15.04 -3.41
N LEU A 330 -13.51 -14.31 -2.88
CA LEU A 330 -12.64 -13.42 -3.65
C LEU A 330 -11.51 -14.16 -4.39
N ARG A 331 -11.36 -15.46 -4.12
CA ARG A 331 -10.33 -16.32 -4.69
C ARG A 331 -10.34 -16.35 -6.22
N SER A 332 -9.19 -16.71 -6.81
CA SER A 332 -9.14 -17.03 -8.24
C SER A 332 -9.32 -18.53 -8.40
N PRO A 333 -10.07 -18.99 -9.41
CA PRO A 333 -10.07 -20.41 -9.77
C PRO A 333 -8.64 -20.96 -9.99
N ASP A 334 -7.74 -20.13 -10.53
CA ASP A 334 -6.38 -20.52 -10.92
C ASP A 334 -5.27 -20.13 -9.91
N ALA A 335 -5.59 -19.38 -8.84
CA ALA A 335 -4.55 -18.80 -7.96
C ALA A 335 -4.22 -19.68 -6.75
N LEU A 336 -5.13 -20.56 -6.33
CA LEU A 336 -5.01 -21.21 -5.03
C LEU A 336 -4.04 -22.42 -5.05
N GLY A 337 -3.88 -23.14 -6.17
CA GLY A 337 -3.05 -24.34 -6.21
C GLY A 337 -2.21 -24.49 -7.48
N LEU A 338 -1.31 -25.48 -7.48
CA LEU A 338 -0.47 -25.88 -8.62
C LEU A 338 -1.28 -26.61 -9.71
N THR A 339 -2.39 -26.06 -10.15
CA THR A 339 -3.27 -26.65 -11.17
C THR A 339 -3.31 -25.76 -12.42
N GLY A 340 -3.69 -26.38 -13.54
CA GLY A 340 -3.94 -25.70 -14.81
C GLY A 340 -2.88 -24.65 -15.20
N ARG A 341 -3.30 -23.39 -15.19
CA ARG A 341 -2.51 -22.25 -15.67
C ARG A 341 -1.29 -21.94 -14.80
N ARG A 342 -1.41 -21.98 -13.46
CA ARG A 342 -0.31 -21.65 -12.54
C ARG A 342 0.88 -22.59 -12.72
N ARG A 343 0.61 -23.91 -12.80
CA ARG A 343 1.64 -24.93 -13.08
C ARG A 343 2.31 -24.72 -14.45
N SER A 344 1.51 -24.44 -15.48
CA SER A 344 2.03 -24.18 -16.83
C SER A 344 2.96 -22.97 -16.85
N TRP A 345 2.54 -21.86 -16.26
CA TRP A 345 3.34 -20.64 -16.18
C TRP A 345 4.60 -20.81 -15.34
N SER A 346 4.53 -21.52 -14.21
CA SER A 346 5.70 -21.82 -13.39
C SER A 346 6.80 -22.53 -14.21
N GLY A 347 6.44 -23.54 -15.02
CA GLY A 347 7.38 -24.20 -15.92
C GLY A 347 7.94 -23.25 -16.99
N GLN A 348 7.10 -22.41 -17.58
CA GLN A 348 7.51 -21.46 -18.63
C GLN A 348 8.48 -20.40 -18.13
N LEU A 349 8.38 -19.97 -16.86
CA LEU A 349 9.28 -18.95 -16.29
C LEU A 349 10.75 -19.38 -16.26
N THR A 350 11.04 -20.68 -16.36
CA THR A 350 12.42 -21.21 -16.49
C THR A 350 12.90 -21.34 -17.94
N SER A 351 12.06 -21.05 -18.93
CA SER A 351 12.39 -21.11 -20.35
C SER A 351 13.14 -19.86 -20.81
N ASN A 352 14.06 -20.02 -21.77
CA ASN A 352 14.71 -18.89 -22.45
C ASN A 352 13.74 -18.08 -23.32
N ALA A 353 12.61 -18.66 -23.70
CA ALA A 353 11.54 -18.03 -24.46
C ALA A 353 10.20 -18.42 -23.81
N PRO A 354 9.80 -17.79 -22.70
CA PRO A 354 8.56 -18.12 -22.00
C PRO A 354 7.36 -17.82 -22.89
N MET A 355 6.52 -18.82 -23.15
CA MET A 355 5.23 -18.62 -23.83
C MET A 355 4.13 -18.43 -22.78
N ILE A 356 4.19 -17.32 -22.05
CA ILE A 356 3.13 -16.92 -21.12
C ILE A 356 2.08 -16.19 -21.94
N THR A 357 1.00 -16.87 -22.28
CA THR A 357 -0.12 -16.27 -23.00
C THR A 357 -0.63 -15.06 -22.21
N PRO A 358 -0.74 -13.87 -22.83
CA PRO A 358 -1.33 -12.70 -22.18
C PRO A 358 -2.76 -13.03 -21.80
N VAL A 359 -3.03 -13.15 -20.51
CA VAL A 359 -4.38 -13.32 -20.01
C VAL A 359 -4.78 -11.97 -19.47
N ASN A 360 -5.40 -11.14 -20.31
CA ASN A 360 -5.89 -9.80 -19.96
C ASN A 360 -7.10 -9.86 -19.00
N THR A 361 -6.93 -10.56 -17.88
CA THR A 361 -7.93 -10.72 -16.83
C THR A 361 -7.44 -10.04 -15.57
N ARG A 362 -8.37 -9.66 -14.71
CA ARG A 362 -8.04 -9.08 -13.41
C ARG A 362 -7.27 -10.04 -12.48
N PHE A 363 -7.28 -11.34 -12.75
CA PHE A 363 -6.68 -12.36 -11.89
C PHE A 363 -5.31 -12.86 -12.36
N ALA A 364 -4.90 -12.53 -13.58
CA ALA A 364 -3.63 -13.00 -14.12
C ALA A 364 -2.41 -12.56 -13.31
N PRO A 365 -2.31 -11.30 -12.81
CA PRO A 365 -1.14 -10.90 -12.01
C PRO A 365 -0.95 -11.75 -10.75
N ARG A 366 -2.02 -12.02 -9.98
CA ARG A 366 -1.97 -12.87 -8.78
C ARG A 366 -1.67 -14.35 -9.07
N THR A 367 -2.16 -14.89 -10.19
CA THR A 367 -1.78 -16.25 -10.63
C THR A 367 -0.32 -16.31 -11.06
N LEU A 368 0.18 -15.26 -11.75
CA LEU A 368 1.53 -15.20 -12.27
C LEU A 368 2.58 -15.00 -11.16
N ILE A 369 2.31 -14.16 -10.15
CA ILE A 369 3.21 -14.02 -9.00
C ILE A 369 3.29 -15.33 -8.19
N GLY A 370 2.16 -16.03 -8.04
CA GLY A 370 2.14 -17.37 -7.45
C GLY A 370 2.99 -18.37 -8.26
N ALA A 371 2.85 -18.39 -9.58
CA ALA A 371 3.68 -19.22 -10.46
C ALA A 371 5.18 -18.88 -10.38
N GLY A 372 5.51 -17.60 -10.14
CA GLY A 372 6.86 -17.12 -9.90
C GLY A 372 7.49 -17.71 -8.64
N VAL A 373 6.76 -17.69 -7.53
CA VAL A 373 7.16 -18.35 -6.27
C VAL A 373 7.36 -19.85 -6.50
N ASP A 374 6.40 -20.53 -7.14
CA ASP A 374 6.49 -21.97 -7.43
C ASP A 374 7.73 -22.30 -8.26
N SER A 375 8.01 -21.48 -9.28
CA SER A 375 9.17 -21.66 -10.15
C SER A 375 10.47 -21.51 -9.36
N TYR A 376 10.55 -20.53 -8.46
CA TYR A 376 11.70 -20.31 -7.60
C TYR A 376 11.92 -21.50 -6.65
N LEU A 377 10.87 -21.95 -5.95
CA LEU A 377 10.94 -23.11 -5.04
C LEU A 377 11.34 -24.40 -5.78
N ALA A 378 10.85 -24.59 -7.01
CA ALA A 378 11.23 -25.71 -7.85
C ALA A 378 12.71 -25.66 -8.31
N LEU A 379 13.31 -24.47 -8.39
CA LEU A 379 14.75 -24.33 -8.64
C LEU A 379 15.57 -24.62 -7.37
N LEU A 380 15.15 -24.11 -6.22
CA LEU A 380 15.82 -24.35 -4.93
C LEU A 380 15.90 -25.85 -4.63
N SER A 381 14.78 -26.56 -4.73
CA SER A 381 14.72 -28.01 -4.47
C SER A 381 15.59 -28.85 -5.42
N ARG A 382 16.01 -28.29 -6.56
CA ARG A 382 16.89 -28.94 -7.55
C ARG A 382 18.33 -28.44 -7.50
N GLY A 383 18.65 -27.50 -6.61
CA GLY A 383 19.97 -26.87 -6.52
C GLY A 383 20.33 -26.00 -7.74
N ARG A 384 19.35 -25.45 -8.47
CA ARG A 384 19.53 -24.69 -9.72
C ARG A 384 19.42 -23.18 -9.52
N HIS A 385 20.10 -22.65 -8.51
CA HIS A 385 20.02 -21.24 -8.09
C HIS A 385 20.47 -20.27 -9.20
N GLU A 386 21.37 -20.71 -10.08
CA GLU A 386 21.86 -19.92 -11.22
C GLU A 386 20.75 -19.49 -12.19
N GLN A 387 19.61 -20.21 -12.20
CA GLN A 387 18.47 -19.90 -13.06
C GLN A 387 17.49 -18.90 -12.46
N ALA A 388 17.68 -18.50 -11.20
CA ALA A 388 16.77 -17.60 -10.51
C ALA A 388 16.70 -16.21 -11.19
N SER A 389 17.81 -15.75 -11.78
CA SER A 389 17.83 -14.50 -12.57
C SER A 389 16.94 -14.56 -13.82
N LEU A 390 16.86 -15.73 -14.46
CA LEU A 390 15.97 -15.95 -15.61
C LEU A 390 14.50 -15.91 -15.18
N VAL A 391 14.17 -16.57 -14.07
CA VAL A 391 12.81 -16.53 -13.49
C VAL A 391 12.41 -15.10 -13.13
N HIS A 392 13.30 -14.35 -12.47
CA HIS A 392 13.08 -12.93 -12.16
C HIS A 392 12.77 -12.11 -13.42
N HIS A 393 13.63 -12.22 -14.45
CA HIS A 393 13.47 -11.48 -15.70
C HIS A 393 12.14 -11.81 -16.40
N ASN A 394 11.84 -13.10 -16.54
CA ASN A 394 10.62 -13.57 -17.20
C ASN A 394 9.36 -13.16 -16.41
N LEU A 395 9.42 -13.22 -15.07
CA LEU A 395 8.31 -12.87 -14.19
C LEU A 395 7.98 -11.37 -14.28
N ILE A 396 8.97 -10.48 -14.18
CA ILE A 396 8.73 -9.03 -14.31
C ILE A 396 8.16 -8.68 -15.68
N THR A 397 8.74 -9.26 -16.74
CA THR A 397 8.30 -8.99 -18.12
C THR A 397 6.85 -9.41 -18.31
N ALA A 398 6.49 -10.59 -17.82
CA ALA A 398 5.13 -11.09 -17.90
C ALA A 398 4.16 -10.29 -17.01
N LEU A 399 4.55 -9.92 -15.79
CA LEU A 399 3.71 -9.17 -14.86
C LEU A 399 3.31 -7.81 -15.42
N ALA A 400 4.27 -7.07 -15.99
CA ALA A 400 4.05 -5.72 -16.52
C ALA A 400 2.97 -5.63 -17.63
N GLY A 401 2.65 -6.75 -18.28
CA GLY A 401 1.58 -6.84 -19.29
C GLY A 401 0.42 -7.78 -18.93
N SER A 402 0.42 -8.36 -17.73
CA SER A 402 -0.51 -9.44 -17.37
C SER A 402 -1.91 -8.94 -17.00
N GLY A 403 -2.07 -7.67 -16.67
CA GLY A 403 -3.33 -7.17 -16.14
C GLY A 403 -4.31 -6.64 -17.18
N GLY A 404 -5.60 -6.90 -16.94
CA GLY A 404 -6.78 -6.26 -17.56
C GLY A 404 -6.60 -4.78 -17.93
N GLU A 405 -7.26 -4.28 -18.97
CA GLU A 405 -7.40 -2.82 -19.18
C GLU A 405 -7.97 -2.13 -17.92
N GLY A 406 -7.59 -0.88 -17.69
CA GLY A 406 -8.03 -0.11 -16.52
C GLY A 406 -6.92 0.65 -15.81
N VAL A 407 -7.28 1.25 -14.68
CA VAL A 407 -6.47 2.17 -13.87
C VAL A 407 -6.65 1.85 -12.39
N LEU A 408 -5.69 2.26 -11.55
CA LEU A 408 -5.58 1.96 -10.12
C LEU A 408 -6.50 2.80 -9.21
N ALA A 409 -7.52 3.45 -9.76
CA ALA A 409 -8.45 4.25 -8.96
C ALA A 409 -9.83 4.35 -9.63
N PRO A 410 -10.92 4.51 -8.86
CA PRO A 410 -12.21 4.93 -9.40
C PRO A 410 -12.15 6.41 -9.85
N ALA A 411 -13.18 6.88 -10.54
CA ALA A 411 -13.28 8.31 -10.90
C ALA A 411 -13.43 9.17 -9.63
N PRO A 412 -12.88 10.40 -9.61
CA PRO A 412 -13.03 11.31 -8.47
C PRO A 412 -14.52 11.57 -8.15
N ARG A 413 -14.90 11.51 -6.87
CA ARG A 413 -16.27 11.71 -6.38
C ARG A 413 -16.37 12.98 -5.53
N PRO A 414 -17.58 13.54 -5.29
CA PRO A 414 -17.80 14.71 -4.43
C PRO A 414 -17.20 14.58 -3.01
N VAL A 415 -17.07 13.35 -2.50
CA VAL A 415 -16.44 13.06 -1.19
C VAL A 415 -14.97 13.50 -1.14
N LEU A 416 -14.29 13.60 -2.29
CA LEU A 416 -12.91 14.06 -2.36
C LEU A 416 -12.76 15.51 -1.92
N GLN A 417 -13.74 16.37 -2.21
CA GLN A 417 -13.70 17.77 -1.78
C GLN A 417 -13.79 17.86 -0.26
N ALA A 418 -14.75 17.15 0.35
CA ALA A 418 -14.90 17.12 1.80
C ALA A 418 -13.66 16.56 2.52
N LEU A 419 -12.96 15.58 1.92
CA LEU A 419 -11.68 15.12 2.44
C LEU A 419 -10.60 16.19 2.32
N ALA A 420 -10.49 16.83 1.15
CA ALA A 420 -9.51 17.87 0.90
C ALA A 420 -9.69 19.07 1.85
N ASP A 421 -10.94 19.46 2.11
CA ASP A 421 -11.28 20.53 3.07
C ASP A 421 -10.82 20.16 4.49
N ARG A 422 -11.12 18.94 4.95
CA ARG A 422 -10.65 18.46 6.27
C ARG A 422 -9.13 18.43 6.39
N LEU A 423 -8.43 17.99 5.35
CA LEU A 423 -6.97 17.96 5.32
C LEU A 423 -6.38 19.37 5.31
N ALA A 424 -7.03 20.30 4.61
CA ALA A 424 -6.65 21.71 4.62
C ALA A 424 -6.84 22.34 6.01
N ASP A 425 -7.95 22.05 6.69
CA ASP A 425 -8.18 22.51 8.06
C ASP A 425 -7.12 21.98 9.04
N ARG A 426 -6.72 20.72 8.89
CA ARG A 426 -5.61 20.15 9.69
C ARG A 426 -4.26 20.79 9.40
N LEU A 427 -3.99 21.10 8.13
CA LEU A 427 -2.78 21.80 7.73
C LEU A 427 -2.69 23.21 8.36
N LEU A 428 -3.84 23.84 8.61
CA LEU A 428 -3.94 25.15 9.26
C LEU A 428 -3.89 25.07 10.79
N ALA A 429 -4.22 23.91 11.38
CA ALA A 429 -4.23 23.70 12.83
C ALA A 429 -2.85 23.39 13.43
N GLY A 430 -1.86 23.04 12.59
CA GLY A 430 -0.47 22.76 12.98
C GLY A 430 0.48 23.90 12.65
#